data_AF-A0A1G2Z2T7-F1
#
_entry.id   AF-A0A1G2Z2T7-F1
#
_cell.length_a   1.000
_cell.length_b   1.000
_cell.length_c   1.000
_cell.angle_alpha   90.00
_cell.angle_beta   90.00
_cell.angle_gamma   90.00
#
_symmetry.space_group_name_H-M   'P 1'
#
loop_
_entity.id
_entity.type
_entity.pdbx_description
1 polymer ?
#
loop_
_entity_poly.entity_id
_entity_poly.type
_entity_poly.pdbx_seq_one_letter_code
_entity_poly.pdbx_strand_id
1 'polypeptide(L)'
;MFAGMLLPLAAVVLLILIFRLGVSWPKHIRDRSRLWRLRGLVIAGLGAYAGLFFMPIFSSQDAFTLGLKKYAQANVDIPAIQAWLRTVDPKDCWGDRLDIRIDALSEAEQATWPEAIKSLKPPCIVNLYLDADRRPVVRLEWGGFDEAYGIVVGSIDWEIPETRLGREETTNESTFHKPDYTRPLAPGAYVWYDVY
;
A
#
# COMPACT_ATOMS: atom_id res chain seq x y z
N MET A 1 -13.56 -15.41 -2.71
CA MET A 1 -12.52 -16.00 -3.59
C MET A 1 -13.00 -16.31 -5.03
N PHE A 2 -14.24 -15.98 -5.43
CA PHE A 2 -14.74 -16.26 -6.80
C PHE A 2 -14.66 -15.05 -7.78
N ALA A 3 -14.45 -13.84 -7.27
CA ALA A 3 -14.38 -12.62 -8.10
C ALA A 3 -13.14 -12.57 -9.02
N GLY A 4 -12.01 -13.15 -8.59
CA GLY A 4 -10.75 -13.12 -9.35
C GLY A 4 -10.76 -13.95 -10.65
N MET A 5 -11.62 -14.97 -10.76
CA MET A 5 -11.72 -15.81 -11.97
C MET A 5 -12.75 -15.31 -12.99
N LEU A 6 -13.70 -14.47 -12.58
CA LEU A 6 -14.75 -13.93 -13.46
C LEU A 6 -14.21 -12.85 -14.42
N LEU A 7 -13.22 -12.09 -13.98
CA LEU A 7 -12.58 -11.02 -14.76
C LEU A 7 -11.84 -11.51 -16.01
N PRO A 8 -10.92 -12.49 -15.94
CA PRO A 8 -10.25 -12.99 -17.14
C PRO A 8 -11.23 -13.72 -18.08
N LEU A 9 -12.22 -14.42 -17.54
CA LEU A 9 -13.27 -15.07 -18.34
C LEU A 9 -14.10 -14.03 -19.12
N ALA A 10 -14.48 -12.93 -18.48
CA ALA A 10 -15.20 -11.83 -19.13
C ALA A 10 -14.37 -11.17 -20.25
N ALA A 11 -13.06 -10.99 -20.05
CA ALA A 11 -12.15 -10.46 -21.07
C ALA A 11 -12.07 -11.39 -22.30
N VAL A 12 -11.94 -12.70 -22.08
CA VAL A 12 -11.91 -13.71 -23.15
C VAL A 12 -13.23 -13.71 -23.94
N VAL A 13 -14.38 -13.64 -23.25
CA VAL A 13 -15.70 -13.57 -23.89
C VAL A 13 -15.87 -12.30 -24.72
N LEU A 14 -15.39 -11.14 -24.22
CA LEU A 14 -15.37 -9.86 -24.93
C LEU A 14 -14.53 -9.93 -26.22
N LEU A 15 -13.33 -10.49 -26.16
CA LEU A 15 -12.46 -10.66 -27.34
C LEU A 15 -13.09 -11.57 -28.40
N ILE A 16 -13.72 -12.67 -27.99
CA ILE A 16 -14.45 -13.58 -28.89
C ILE A 16 -15.63 -12.85 -29.55
N LEU A 17 -16.36 -12.02 -28.80
CA LEU A 17 -17.47 -11.22 -29.31
C LEU A 17 -17.01 -10.21 -30.36
N ILE A 18 -15.93 -9.47 -30.10
CA ILE A 18 -15.36 -8.49 -31.05
C ILE A 18 -14.92 -9.19 -32.34
N PHE A 19 -14.21 -10.31 -32.23
CA PHE A 19 -13.75 -11.09 -33.39
C PHE A 19 -14.93 -11.59 -34.23
N ARG A 20 -15.96 -12.17 -33.59
CA ARG A 20 -17.17 -12.62 -34.30
C ARG A 20 -17.93 -11.47 -34.96
N LEU A 21 -17.98 -10.31 -34.32
CA LEU A 21 -18.63 -9.11 -34.85
C LEU A 21 -17.95 -8.53 -36.09
N GLY A 22 -16.61 -8.54 -36.09
CA GLY A 22 -15.78 -8.00 -37.17
C GLY A 22 -15.65 -8.94 -38.38
N VAL A 23 -15.49 -10.24 -38.12
CA VAL A 23 -15.08 -11.20 -39.16
C VAL A 23 -16.25 -12.03 -39.70
N SER A 24 -17.16 -12.49 -38.84
CA SER A 24 -18.19 -13.48 -39.23
C SER A 24 -19.55 -12.87 -39.55
N TRP A 25 -20.00 -11.88 -38.78
CA TRP A 25 -21.36 -11.35 -38.90
C TRP A 25 -21.69 -10.49 -40.13
N PRO A 26 -20.74 -9.73 -40.73
CA PRO A 26 -21.03 -8.98 -41.96
C PRO A 26 -21.44 -9.88 -43.13
N LYS A 27 -21.04 -11.17 -43.09
CA LYS A 27 -21.33 -12.14 -44.14
C LYS A 27 -22.68 -12.83 -44.00
N HIS A 28 -23.32 -12.79 -42.82
CA HIS A 28 -24.52 -13.58 -42.51
C HIS A 28 -25.76 -12.74 -42.16
N ILE A 29 -25.59 -11.47 -41.77
CA ILE A 29 -26.72 -10.62 -41.36
C ILE A 29 -26.96 -9.56 -42.44
N ARG A 30 -28.04 -9.76 -43.22
CA ARG A 30 -28.44 -8.88 -44.33
C ARG A 30 -29.06 -7.55 -43.87
N ASP A 31 -29.54 -7.48 -42.62
CA ASP A 31 -30.17 -6.29 -42.06
C ASP A 31 -29.18 -5.44 -41.26
N ARG A 32 -28.84 -4.28 -41.83
CA ARG A 32 -27.84 -3.33 -41.32
C ARG A 32 -28.26 -2.72 -39.98
N SER A 33 -29.56 -2.57 -39.72
CA SER A 33 -30.11 -2.03 -38.46
C SER A 33 -29.79 -2.94 -37.28
N ARG A 34 -30.02 -4.24 -37.45
CA ARG A 34 -29.75 -5.26 -36.43
C ARG A 34 -28.27 -5.34 -36.08
N LEU A 35 -27.40 -5.21 -37.08
CA LEU A 35 -25.95 -5.23 -36.91
C LEU A 35 -25.45 -4.01 -36.09
N TRP A 36 -26.02 -2.82 -36.31
CA TRP A 36 -25.69 -1.63 -35.53
C TRP A 36 -26.15 -1.72 -34.07
N ARG A 37 -27.33 -2.28 -33.79
CA ARG A 37 -27.81 -2.50 -32.41
C ARG A 37 -26.89 -3.44 -31.63
N LEU A 38 -26.45 -4.53 -32.28
CA LEU A 38 -25.53 -5.48 -31.67
C LEU A 38 -24.14 -4.89 -31.43
N ARG A 39 -23.64 -4.06 -32.35
CA ARG A 39 -22.42 -3.27 -32.15
C ARG A 39 -22.53 -2.34 -30.96
N GLY A 40 -23.64 -1.61 -30.84
CA GLY A 40 -23.91 -0.74 -29.70
C GLY A 40 -23.88 -1.50 -28.37
N LEU A 41 -24.49 -2.68 -28.31
CA LEU A 41 -24.52 -3.51 -27.09
C LEU A 41 -23.12 -3.99 -26.68
N VAL A 42 -22.30 -4.44 -27.62
CA VAL A 42 -20.92 -4.86 -27.33
C VAL A 42 -20.07 -3.67 -26.87
N ILE A 43 -20.19 -2.53 -27.53
CA ILE A 43 -19.47 -1.30 -27.15
C ILE A 43 -19.91 -0.84 -25.75
N ALA A 44 -21.21 -0.85 -25.45
CA ALA A 44 -21.73 -0.48 -24.13
C ALA A 44 -21.24 -1.44 -23.04
N GLY A 45 -21.22 -2.76 -23.31
CA GLY A 45 -20.68 -3.75 -22.38
C GLY A 45 -19.18 -3.58 -22.14
N LEU A 46 -18.42 -3.23 -23.18
CA LEU A 46 -16.99 -2.96 -23.10
C LEU A 46 -16.70 -1.67 -22.33
N GLY A 47 -17.50 -0.63 -22.55
CA GLY A 47 -17.46 0.62 -21.78
C GLY A 47 -17.80 0.41 -20.31
N ALA A 48 -18.80 -0.41 -19.99
CA ALA A 48 -19.14 -0.76 -18.61
C ALA A 48 -18.05 -1.60 -17.92
N TYR A 49 -17.43 -2.54 -18.65
CA TYR A 49 -16.33 -3.36 -18.15
C TYR A 49 -15.06 -2.53 -17.89
N ALA A 50 -14.69 -1.66 -18.83
CA ALA A 50 -13.61 -0.69 -18.63
C ALA A 50 -13.94 0.23 -17.45
N GLY A 51 -15.19 0.73 -17.37
CA GLY A 51 -15.67 1.54 -16.26
C GLY A 51 -15.55 0.84 -14.91
N LEU A 52 -15.76 -0.48 -14.82
CA LEU A 52 -15.56 -1.25 -13.60
C LEU A 52 -14.08 -1.36 -13.18
N PHE A 53 -13.15 -1.36 -14.13
CA PHE A 53 -11.71 -1.33 -13.84
C PHE A 53 -11.23 0.05 -13.38
N PHE A 54 -11.85 1.11 -13.91
CA PHE A 54 -11.52 2.49 -13.54
C PHE A 54 -12.40 3.04 -12.40
N MET A 55 -13.44 2.32 -12.00
CA MET A 55 -14.15 2.61 -10.75
C MET A 55 -13.17 2.27 -9.63
N PRO A 56 -12.76 3.25 -8.83
CA PRO A 56 -12.03 2.95 -7.61
C PRO A 56 -12.94 2.01 -6.84
N ILE A 57 -12.51 0.76 -6.64
CA ILE A 57 -13.10 -0.06 -5.58
C ILE A 57 -12.68 0.70 -4.33
N PHE A 58 -13.56 1.59 -3.86
CA PHE A 58 -13.37 2.41 -2.67
C PHE A 58 -13.31 1.47 -1.46
N SER A 59 -12.20 0.76 -1.31
CA SER A 59 -11.69 0.39 -0.01
C SER A 59 -11.47 1.72 0.69
N SER A 60 -12.40 2.09 1.58
CA SER A 60 -12.23 3.30 2.36
C SER A 60 -10.88 3.17 3.08
N GLN A 61 -10.02 4.17 2.92
CA GLN A 61 -8.71 4.21 3.56
C GLN A 61 -8.84 4.00 5.08
N ASP A 62 -9.97 4.41 5.65
CA ASP A 62 -10.36 4.09 7.03
C ASP A 62 -10.55 2.59 7.31
N ALA A 63 -11.25 1.87 6.44
CA ALA A 63 -11.44 0.43 6.60
C ALA A 63 -10.11 -0.33 6.49
N PHE A 64 -9.24 0.08 5.55
CA PHE A 64 -7.90 -0.48 5.40
C PHE A 64 -7.04 -0.20 6.64
N THR A 65 -6.91 1.05 7.05
CA THR A 65 -6.09 1.45 8.22
C THR A 65 -6.61 0.83 9.52
N LEU A 66 -7.92 0.62 9.66
CA LEU A 66 -8.50 -0.12 10.77
C LEU A 66 -8.09 -1.60 10.76
N GLY A 67 -8.12 -2.23 9.57
CA GLY A 67 -7.64 -3.59 9.38
C GLY A 67 -6.15 -3.73 9.70
N LEU A 68 -5.34 -2.81 9.17
CA LEU A 68 -3.90 -2.73 9.43
C LEU A 68 -3.61 -2.52 10.92
N LYS A 69 -4.34 -1.64 11.60
CA LYS A 69 -4.25 -1.47 13.06
C LYS A 69 -4.50 -2.79 13.79
N LYS A 70 -5.60 -3.49 13.48
CA LYS A 70 -5.92 -4.78 14.12
C LYS A 70 -4.84 -5.83 13.87
N TYR A 71 -4.35 -5.89 12.63
CA TYR A 71 -3.24 -6.78 12.28
C TYR A 71 -1.98 -6.45 13.08
N ALA A 72 -1.60 -5.18 13.14
CA ALA A 72 -0.45 -4.72 13.90
C ALA A 72 -0.58 -5.03 15.40
N GLN A 73 -1.75 -4.80 15.99
CA GLN A 73 -2.00 -5.12 17.41
C GLN A 73 -1.83 -6.60 17.73
N ALA A 74 -2.11 -7.49 16.77
CA ALA A 74 -2.01 -8.93 16.96
C ALA A 74 -0.61 -9.49 16.68
N ASN A 75 0.18 -8.82 15.82
CA ASN A 75 1.42 -9.40 15.28
C ASN A 75 2.69 -8.60 15.62
N VAL A 76 2.56 -7.36 16.08
CA VAL A 76 3.71 -6.47 16.32
C VAL A 76 3.94 -6.32 17.81
N ASP A 77 5.10 -6.77 18.27
CA ASP A 77 5.54 -6.58 19.64
C ASP A 77 6.14 -5.17 19.81
N ILE A 78 5.27 -4.19 19.97
CA ILE A 78 5.65 -2.78 20.15
C ILE A 78 6.58 -2.61 21.37
N PRO A 79 6.30 -3.21 22.54
CA PRO A 79 7.23 -3.15 23.67
C PRO A 79 8.63 -3.69 23.35
N ALA A 80 8.74 -4.81 22.63
CA ALA A 80 10.04 -5.35 22.24
C ALA A 80 10.79 -4.43 21.27
N ILE A 81 10.09 -3.85 20.28
CA ILE A 81 10.69 -2.87 19.36
C ILE A 81 11.14 -1.62 20.12
N GLN A 82 10.32 -1.09 21.03
CA GLN A 82 10.67 0.06 21.87
C GLN A 82 11.86 -0.23 22.80
N ALA A 83 11.94 -1.44 23.36
CA ALA A 83 13.08 -1.85 24.17
C ALA A 83 14.36 -1.91 23.33
N TRP A 84 14.28 -2.45 22.11
CA TRP A 84 15.41 -2.46 21.17
C TRP A 84 15.84 -1.05 20.76
N LEU A 85 14.91 -0.14 20.45
CA LEU A 85 15.23 1.25 20.09
C LEU A 85 16.03 1.98 21.18
N ARG A 86 15.86 1.62 22.45
CA ARG A 86 16.66 2.19 23.57
C ARG A 86 18.12 1.74 23.57
N THR A 87 18.44 0.65 22.87
CA THR A 87 19.79 0.10 22.73
C THR A 87 20.53 0.60 21.50
N VAL A 88 19.79 1.18 20.54
CA VAL A 88 20.36 1.75 19.31
C VAL A 88 21.12 3.03 19.65
N ASP A 89 22.37 3.14 19.20
CA ASP A 89 23.12 4.40 19.30
C ASP A 89 22.47 5.42 18.34
N PRO A 90 22.10 6.62 18.80
CA PRO A 90 21.62 7.69 17.92
C PRO A 90 22.55 8.03 16.75
N LYS A 91 23.85 7.66 16.82
CA LYS A 91 24.81 7.81 15.70
C LYS A 91 24.62 6.77 14.59
N ASP A 92 24.08 5.61 14.94
CA ASP A 92 23.77 4.53 13.98
C ASP A 92 22.43 4.80 13.28
N CYS A 93 21.64 5.75 13.79
CA CYS A 93 20.46 6.27 13.12
C CYS A 93 20.90 7.18 11.97
N TRP A 94 21.08 6.60 10.80
CA TRP A 94 21.34 7.35 9.57
C TRP A 94 20.05 8.06 9.15
N GLY A 95 20.00 9.39 9.32
CA GLY A 95 18.82 10.20 9.01
C GLY A 95 18.26 9.98 7.59
N ASP A 96 16.98 10.31 7.41
CA ASP A 96 16.09 10.42 6.24
C ASP A 96 16.27 9.54 4.98
N ARG A 97 17.26 8.64 4.87
CA ARG A 97 17.62 8.06 3.55
C ARG A 97 18.17 6.64 3.52
N LEU A 98 18.20 5.88 4.62
CA LEU A 98 18.51 4.46 4.49
C LEU A 98 17.25 3.63 4.46
N ASP A 99 16.72 3.48 3.24
CA ASP A 99 15.73 2.46 2.92
C ASP A 99 16.40 1.09 2.99
N ILE A 100 16.35 0.45 4.16
CA ILE A 100 16.99 -0.84 4.37
C ILE A 100 16.02 -1.96 4.01
N ARG A 101 16.42 -2.77 3.05
CA ARG A 101 15.80 -4.07 2.77
C ARG A 101 16.50 -5.14 3.57
N ILE A 102 15.91 -5.55 4.70
CA ILE A 102 16.52 -6.55 5.60
C ILE A 102 16.84 -7.84 4.84
N ASP A 103 15.96 -8.27 3.94
CA ASP A 103 16.15 -9.46 3.11
C ASP A 103 17.31 -9.34 2.10
N ALA A 104 17.70 -8.12 1.74
CA ALA A 104 18.84 -7.85 0.86
C ALA A 104 20.17 -7.71 1.61
N LEU A 105 20.16 -7.64 2.94
CA LEU A 105 21.36 -7.56 3.76
C LEU A 105 22.07 -8.93 3.85
N SER A 106 23.37 -8.91 4.20
CA SER A 106 24.09 -10.15 4.52
C SER A 106 23.53 -10.84 5.77
N GLU A 107 23.72 -12.15 5.92
CA GLU A 107 23.22 -12.89 7.11
C GLU A 107 23.74 -12.30 8.43
N ALA A 108 24.98 -11.80 8.44
CA ALA A 108 25.58 -11.16 9.61
C ALA A 108 24.89 -9.86 9.98
N GLU A 109 24.49 -9.06 9.00
CA GLU A 109 23.75 -7.80 9.20
C GLU A 109 22.27 -8.08 9.52
N GLN A 110 21.66 -9.10 8.93
CA GLN A 110 20.31 -9.52 9.31
C GLN A 110 20.24 -9.95 10.78
N ALA A 111 21.29 -10.60 11.29
CA ALA A 111 21.34 -11.06 12.67
C ALA A 111 21.33 -9.92 13.71
N THR A 112 21.72 -8.69 13.34
CA THR A 112 21.72 -7.54 14.26
C THR A 112 20.32 -6.96 14.49
N TRP A 113 19.36 -7.26 13.60
CA TRP A 113 17.98 -6.81 13.74
C TRP A 113 17.20 -7.64 14.78
N PRO A 114 16.34 -7.01 15.60
CA PRO A 114 15.57 -7.71 16.62
C PRO A 114 14.56 -8.66 15.98
N GLU A 115 14.32 -9.80 16.63
CA GLU A 115 13.33 -10.80 16.17
C GLU A 115 11.93 -10.20 15.98
N ALA A 116 11.56 -9.20 16.79
CA ALA A 116 10.29 -8.50 16.69
C ALA A 116 10.10 -7.76 15.34
N ILE A 117 11.20 -7.35 14.68
CA ILE A 117 11.16 -6.74 13.34
C ILE A 117 11.27 -7.84 12.27
N LYS A 118 12.16 -8.82 12.46
CA LYS A 118 12.37 -9.91 11.48
C LYS A 118 11.12 -10.78 11.29
N SER A 119 10.37 -11.04 12.35
CA SER A 119 9.14 -11.84 12.32
C SER A 119 8.04 -11.22 11.45
N LEU A 120 8.04 -9.89 11.31
CA LEU A 120 7.09 -9.16 10.48
C LEU A 120 7.35 -9.36 8.98
N LYS A 121 8.50 -9.95 8.62
CA LYS A 121 8.97 -10.15 7.24
C LYS A 121 8.69 -8.92 6.38
N PRO A 122 9.17 -7.73 6.78
CA PRO A 122 8.88 -6.51 6.05
C PRO A 122 9.39 -6.66 4.61
N PRO A 123 8.50 -6.66 3.59
CA PRO A 123 8.84 -6.96 2.21
C PRO A 123 9.40 -5.74 1.46
N CYS A 124 9.30 -4.53 2.02
CA CYS A 124 9.62 -3.32 1.28
C CYS A 124 10.79 -2.55 1.89
N ILE A 125 10.61 -1.90 3.04
CA ILE A 125 11.61 -0.95 3.55
C ILE A 125 11.55 -0.83 5.07
N VAL A 126 12.72 -0.80 5.71
CA VAL A 126 12.91 -0.42 7.12
C VAL A 126 13.75 0.84 7.19
N ASN A 127 13.20 1.88 7.81
CA ASN A 127 13.82 3.18 7.97
C ASN A 127 14.11 3.44 9.46
N LEU A 128 15.34 3.76 9.81
CA LEU A 128 15.76 4.09 11.17
C LEU A 128 16.26 5.54 11.21
N TYR A 129 15.56 6.40 11.93
CA TYR A 129 15.83 7.85 11.96
C TYR A 129 15.68 8.41 13.38
N LEU A 130 15.95 9.71 13.53
CA LEU A 130 15.82 10.41 14.80
C LEU A 130 14.57 11.29 14.84
N ASP A 131 13.84 11.28 15.95
CA ASP A 131 12.80 12.26 16.21
C ASP A 131 13.39 13.66 16.55
N ALA A 132 12.50 14.64 16.79
CA ALA A 132 12.87 16.00 17.16
C ALA A 132 13.72 16.09 18.45
N ASP A 133 13.55 15.13 19.36
CA ASP A 133 14.31 15.01 20.62
C ASP A 133 15.59 14.18 20.46
N ARG A 134 15.98 13.84 19.22
CA ARG A 134 17.12 12.99 18.85
C ARG A 134 17.04 11.56 19.41
N ARG A 135 15.82 11.02 19.54
CA ARG A 135 15.59 9.63 19.94
C ARG A 135 15.37 8.75 18.71
N PRO A 136 15.89 7.50 18.70
CA PRO A 136 15.67 6.55 17.61
C PRO A 136 14.18 6.25 17.38
N VAL A 137 13.79 6.24 16.11
CA VAL A 137 12.47 5.87 15.60
C VAL A 137 12.65 4.92 14.43
N VAL A 138 11.83 3.86 14.37
CA VAL A 138 11.79 2.94 13.24
C VAL A 138 10.47 3.03 12.49
N ARG A 139 10.53 3.18 11.17
CA ARG A 139 9.41 3.08 10.24
C ARG A 139 9.54 1.80 9.42
N LEU A 140 8.54 0.95 9.53
CA LEU A 140 8.38 -0.27 8.75
C LEU A 140 7.36 0.01 7.65
N GLU A 141 7.74 -0.27 6.41
CA GLU A 141 6.93 0.03 5.23
C GLU A 141 6.65 -1.24 4.41
N TRP A 142 5.43 -1.29 3.90
CA TRP A 142 4.88 -2.22 2.93
C TRP A 142 4.22 -1.40 1.81
N GLY A 143 3.96 -2.04 0.67
CA GLY A 143 3.32 -1.37 -0.47
C GLY A 143 4.20 -1.34 -1.71
N GLY A 144 3.83 -0.50 -2.67
CA GLY A 144 4.41 -0.47 -4.02
C GLY A 144 4.38 0.90 -4.66
N PHE A 145 4.19 0.93 -5.98
CA PHE A 145 4.33 2.13 -6.79
C PHE A 145 3.22 3.18 -6.55
N ASP A 146 2.04 2.75 -6.14
CA ASP A 146 0.80 3.54 -6.07
C ASP A 146 0.25 3.71 -4.63
N GLU A 147 0.73 2.90 -3.69
CA GLU A 147 0.38 3.03 -2.28
C GLU A 147 1.54 2.55 -1.39
N ALA A 148 1.73 3.22 -0.26
CA ALA A 148 2.63 2.75 0.78
C ALA A 148 1.95 2.82 2.14
N TYR A 149 2.23 1.86 2.99
CA TYR A 149 1.60 1.76 4.29
C TYR A 149 2.51 1.07 5.28
N GLY A 150 2.26 1.26 6.56
CA GLY A 150 3.00 0.51 7.54
C GLY A 150 2.86 1.03 8.95
N ILE A 151 3.94 0.91 9.71
CA ILE A 151 3.96 1.13 11.15
C ILE A 151 5.18 1.98 11.48
N VAL A 152 4.99 2.97 12.34
CA VAL A 152 6.09 3.70 12.95
C VAL A 152 6.07 3.45 14.44
N VAL A 153 7.26 3.18 15.00
CA VAL A 153 7.47 2.95 16.43
C VAL A 153 8.62 3.85 16.89
N GLY A 154 8.33 4.70 17.86
CA GLY A 154 9.30 5.54 18.55
C GLY A 154 9.19 5.38 20.08
N SER A 155 9.73 6.36 20.80
CA SER A 155 9.63 6.42 22.26
C SER A 155 8.17 6.49 22.73
N ILE A 156 7.86 5.99 23.92
CA ILE A 156 6.51 6.01 24.52
C ILE A 156 5.94 7.44 24.59
N ASP A 157 6.80 8.41 24.88
CA ASP A 157 6.43 9.83 25.02
C ASP A 157 6.46 10.58 23.67
N TRP A 158 6.70 9.87 22.57
CA TRP A 158 6.75 10.47 21.25
C TRP A 158 5.33 10.82 20.79
N GLU A 159 5.16 12.08 20.38
CA GLU A 159 3.88 12.59 19.89
C GLU A 159 3.56 11.98 18.53
N ILE A 160 2.39 11.35 18.43
CA ILE A 160 1.91 10.74 17.20
C ILE A 160 1.38 11.87 16.30
N PRO A 161 1.89 12.03 15.07
CA PRO A 161 1.41 13.06 14.16
C PRO A 161 -0.08 12.86 13.85
N GLU A 162 -0.85 13.94 13.94
CA GLU A 162 -2.26 13.95 13.55
C GLU A 162 -2.42 13.58 12.08
N THR A 163 -3.49 12.84 11.78
CA THR A 163 -3.90 12.56 10.40
C THR A 163 -4.21 13.88 9.71
N ARG A 164 -3.48 14.22 8.65
CA ARG A 164 -3.76 15.39 7.83
C ARG A 164 -4.31 14.94 6.49
N LEU A 165 -5.60 15.22 6.26
CA LEU A 165 -6.22 15.08 4.95
C LEU A 165 -5.63 16.12 4.00
N GLY A 166 -4.58 15.72 3.26
CA GLY A 166 -4.02 16.46 2.14
C GLY A 166 -3.15 17.66 2.52
N ARG A 167 -1.90 17.61 2.03
CA ARG A 167 -1.08 18.72 1.48
C ARG A 167 0.38 18.57 1.92
N GLU A 168 1.25 18.38 0.93
CA GLU A 168 2.69 18.51 1.05
C GLU A 168 3.07 19.82 1.76
N GLU A 169 3.58 19.71 2.98
CA GLU A 169 4.41 20.75 3.57
C GLU A 169 5.86 20.45 3.17
N THR A 170 6.29 20.98 2.03
CA THR A 170 7.72 21.10 1.74
C THR A 170 8.29 22.13 2.71
N THR A 171 8.82 21.66 3.83
CA THR A 171 9.66 22.47 4.72
C THR A 171 11.09 22.02 4.54
N ASN A 172 11.96 23.01 4.30
CA ASN A 172 13.36 22.87 3.94
C ASN A 172 14.13 21.88 4.85
N GLU A 173 14.99 21.10 4.19
CA GLU A 173 16.14 20.32 4.72
C GLU A 173 15.90 19.08 5.59
N SER A 174 14.67 18.69 5.93
CA SER A 174 14.36 17.37 6.50
C SER A 174 12.89 16.97 6.29
N THR A 175 12.49 16.81 5.03
CA THR A 175 11.07 16.61 4.68
C THR A 175 10.72 15.13 4.74
N PHE A 176 10.33 14.65 5.93
CA PHE A 176 9.49 13.45 6.02
C PHE A 176 8.18 13.74 5.30
N HIS A 177 7.82 12.91 4.31
CA HIS A 177 6.47 12.92 3.77
C HIS A 177 5.52 12.58 4.92
N LYS A 178 4.69 13.55 5.32
CA LYS A 178 3.70 13.31 6.38
C LYS A 178 2.64 12.38 5.79
N PRO A 179 2.34 11.27 6.47
CA PRO A 179 1.41 10.32 5.90
C PRO A 179 -0.02 10.89 5.84
N ASP A 180 -0.75 10.55 4.78
CA ASP A 180 -2.11 11.02 4.53
C ASP A 180 -3.08 10.55 5.62
N TYR A 181 -2.81 9.35 6.16
CA TYR A 181 -3.61 8.74 7.22
C TYR A 181 -2.73 8.18 8.32
N THR A 182 -3.05 8.52 9.57
CA THR A 182 -2.42 7.92 10.77
C THR A 182 -3.47 7.33 11.69
N ARG A 183 -3.19 6.19 12.31
CA ARG A 183 -4.00 5.69 13.42
C ARG A 183 -3.13 5.26 14.58
N PRO A 184 -3.38 5.77 15.80
CA PRO A 184 -2.59 5.39 16.96
C PRO A 184 -2.77 3.90 17.25
N LEU A 185 -1.65 3.24 17.48
CA LEU A 185 -1.55 1.81 17.74
C LEU A 185 -1.31 1.55 19.23
N ALA A 186 -0.31 2.22 19.80
CA ALA A 186 0.08 2.24 21.21
C ALA A 186 0.82 3.56 21.52
N PRO A 187 1.14 3.90 22.79
CA PRO A 187 1.97 5.07 23.09
C PRO A 187 3.28 5.05 22.30
N GLY A 188 3.54 6.12 21.53
CA GLY A 188 4.72 6.20 20.66
C GLY A 188 4.69 5.37 19.38
N ALA A 189 3.54 4.75 19.04
CA ALA A 189 3.43 3.91 17.85
C ALA A 189 2.12 4.13 17.10
N TYR A 190 2.18 4.18 15.77
CA TYR A 190 1.02 4.36 14.90
C TYR A 190 1.15 3.59 13.60
N VAL A 191 0.01 3.27 13.00
CA VAL A 191 -0.06 2.80 11.61
C VAL A 191 -0.27 3.98 10.69
N TRP A 192 0.27 3.90 9.47
CA TRP A 192 0.14 4.94 8.46
C TRP A 192 -0.21 4.36 7.09
N TYR A 193 -0.80 5.18 6.23
CA TYR A 193 -1.18 4.84 4.86
C TYR A 193 -1.14 6.08 3.98
N ASP A 194 -0.43 5.96 2.84
CA ASP A 194 -0.18 7.01 1.86
C ASP A 194 -0.58 6.54 0.47
N VAL A 195 -1.17 7.46 -0.29
CA VAL A 195 -1.48 7.25 -1.72
C VAL A 195 -0.66 8.26 -2.52
N TYR A 196 0.13 7.76 -3.47
CA TYR A 196 0.98 8.59 -4.33
C TYR A 196 0.26 9.10 -5.58
#